data_AF-A0A920T714-F1
#
_entry.id   AF-A0A920T714-F1
#
_cell.length_a   1.000
_cell.length_b   1.000
_cell.length_c   1.000
_cell.angle_alpha   90.00
_cell.angle_beta   90.00
_cell.angle_gamma   90.00
#
_symmetry.space_group_name_H-M   'P 1'
#
loop_
_entity.id
_entity.type
_entity.pdbx_description
1 polymer ?
#
loop_
_entity_poly.entity_id
_entity_poly.type
_entity_poly.pdbx_seq_one_letter_code
_entity_poly.pdbx_strand_id
1 'polypeptide(L)'
;METGRAIFEDLYSDFKAVENGDRLTSQREMEQWQNYFTQIVSSLVYTYRKLDMLTEAEAIITDWLSKNPDDPVAKKLLEDLKKEQG
;
A
#
# COMPACT_ATOMS: atom_id res chain seq x y z
N MET A 1 16.74 -8.60 3.17
CA MET A 1 15.35 -9.15 3.10
C MET A 1 14.68 -8.64 1.83
N GLU A 2 15.23 -8.97 0.65
CA GLU A 2 14.70 -8.48 -0.63
C GLU A 2 13.44 -9.23 -1.08
N THR A 3 13.29 -10.50 -0.67
CA THR A 3 12.15 -11.34 -1.05
C THR A 3 10.82 -10.82 -0.54
N GLY A 4 10.76 -10.26 0.67
CA GLY A 4 9.51 -9.72 1.24
C GLY A 4 9.02 -8.48 0.52
N ARG A 5 9.95 -7.58 0.14
CA ARG A 5 9.65 -6.37 -0.63
C ARG A 5 9.04 -6.72 -1.98
N ALA A 6 9.69 -7.61 -2.74
CA ALA A 6 9.23 -8.02 -4.07
C ALA A 6 7.82 -8.62 -4.03
N ILE A 7 7.52 -9.46 -3.03
CA ILE A 7 6.17 -10.05 -2.86
C ILE A 7 5.12 -8.96 -2.64
N PHE A 8 5.41 -7.97 -1.78
CA PHE A 8 4.45 -6.90 -1.51
C PHE A 8 4.33 -5.90 -2.66
N GLU A 9 5.40 -5.66 -3.42
CA GLU A 9 5.38 -4.86 -4.66
C GLU A 9 4.52 -5.54 -5.73
N ASP A 10 4.70 -6.85 -5.94
CA ASP A 10 3.90 -7.63 -6.89
C ASP A 10 2.41 -7.63 -6.48
N LEU A 11 2.11 -7.86 -5.19
CA LEU A 11 0.74 -7.81 -4.68
C LEU A 11 0.10 -6.42 -4.85
N TYR A 12 0.87 -5.35 -4.65
CA TYR A 12 0.39 -3.99 -4.85
C TYR A 12 0.17 -3.68 -6.33
N SER A 13 1.04 -4.16 -7.22
CA SER A 13 0.87 -4.04 -8.68
C SER A 13 -0.38 -4.78 -9.17
N ASP A 14 -0.60 -6.01 -8.72
CA ASP A 14 -1.80 -6.80 -9.02
C ASP A 14 -3.07 -6.08 -8.55
N PHE A 15 -3.02 -5.48 -7.36
CA PHE A 15 -4.12 -4.66 -6.88
C PHE A 15 -4.40 -3.47 -7.82
N LYS A 16 -3.37 -2.70 -8.22
CA LYS A 16 -3.57 -1.52 -9.08
C LYS A 16 -4.19 -1.90 -10.42
N ALA A 17 -3.83 -3.06 -10.96
CA ALA A 17 -4.45 -3.58 -12.18
C ALA A 17 -5.94 -3.92 -11.98
N VAL A 18 -6.33 -4.44 -10.82
CA VAL A 18 -7.73 -4.69 -10.47
C VAL A 18 -8.49 -3.37 -10.26
N GLU A 19 -7.90 -2.42 -9.54
CA GLU A 19 -8.50 -1.13 -9.22
C GLU A 19 -8.76 -0.28 -10.47
N ASN A 20 -7.82 -0.29 -11.42
CA ASN A 20 -7.94 0.43 -12.69
C ASN A 20 -8.88 -0.25 -13.69
N GLY A 21 -9.35 -1.47 -13.40
CA GLY A 21 -10.15 -2.28 -14.32
C GLY A 21 -9.35 -2.92 -15.45
N ASP A 22 -8.02 -2.89 -15.39
CA ASP A 22 -7.10 -3.53 -16.35
C ASP A 22 -7.17 -5.07 -16.27
N ARG A 23 -7.65 -5.60 -15.15
CA ARG A 23 -7.87 -7.03 -14.93
C ARG A 23 -9.35 -7.33 -14.73
N LEU A 24 -9.89 -8.22 -15.56
CA LEU A 24 -11.23 -8.81 -15.34
C LEU A 24 -11.24 -9.52 -13.98
N THR A 25 -12.07 -9.01 -13.06
CA THR A 25 -12.25 -9.53 -11.71
C THR A 25 -13.72 -9.76 -11.45
N SER A 26 -14.06 -10.77 -10.65
CA SER A 26 -15.42 -10.88 -10.11
C SER A 26 -15.67 -9.83 -9.02
N GLN A 27 -16.93 -9.49 -8.77
CA GLN A 27 -17.32 -8.59 -7.66
C GLN A 27 -16.80 -9.11 -6.32
N ARG A 28 -16.88 -10.44 -6.11
CA ARG A 28 -16.38 -11.11 -4.92
C ARG A 28 -14.87 -10.98 -4.76
N GLU A 29 -14.11 -11.11 -5.85
CA GLU A 29 -12.66 -10.88 -5.82
C GLU A 29 -12.35 -9.40 -5.54
N MET A 30 -13.12 -8.47 -6.09
CA MET A 30 -12.94 -7.04 -5.82
C MET A 30 -13.19 -6.70 -4.35
N GLU A 31 -14.22 -7.28 -3.73
CA GLU A 31 -14.46 -7.15 -2.28
C GLU A 31 -13.32 -7.77 -1.46
N GLN A 32 -12.76 -8.90 -1.89
CA GLN A 32 -11.58 -9.47 -1.24
C GLN A 32 -10.37 -8.55 -1.35
N TRP A 33 -10.10 -8.01 -2.53
CA TRP A 33 -9.03 -7.04 -2.74
C TRP A 33 -9.20 -5.82 -1.85
N GLN A 34 -10.41 -5.27 -1.73
CA GLN A 34 -10.70 -4.16 -0.82
C GLN A 34 -10.45 -4.53 0.65
N ASN A 35 -10.78 -5.75 1.07
CA ASN A 35 -10.56 -6.21 2.45
C ASN A 35 -9.07 -6.46 2.80
N TYR A 36 -8.27 -6.92 1.83
CA TYR A 36 -6.83 -7.15 2.02
C TYR A 36 -6.00 -5.89 1.81
N PHE A 37 -6.59 -4.87 1.18
CA PHE A 37 -5.86 -3.71 0.72
C PHE A 37 -5.08 -3.00 1.83
N THR A 38 -5.75 -2.64 2.91
CA THR A 38 -5.11 -1.92 4.03
C THR A 38 -3.97 -2.75 4.62
N GLN A 39 -4.07 -4.08 4.60
CA GLN A 39 -3.00 -4.97 5.08
C GLN A 39 -1.81 -5.02 4.11
N ILE A 40 -2.04 -5.05 2.80
CA ILE A 40 -0.99 -5.03 1.78
C ILE A 40 -0.21 -3.72 1.85
N VAL A 41 -0.90 -2.57 1.87
CA VAL A 41 -0.24 -1.26 1.97
C VAL A 41 0.49 -1.11 3.31
N SER A 42 -0.12 -1.53 4.42
CA SER A 42 0.56 -1.47 5.71
C SER A 42 1.81 -2.35 5.75
N SER A 43 1.77 -3.54 5.16
CA SER A 43 2.90 -4.47 5.11
C SER A 43 4.01 -3.96 4.17
N LEU A 44 3.64 -3.33 3.06
CA LEU A 44 4.59 -2.72 2.12
C LEU A 44 5.28 -1.51 2.74
N VAL A 45 4.53 -0.60 3.36
CA VAL A 45 5.06 0.56 4.11
C VAL A 45 5.98 0.11 5.23
N TYR A 46 5.60 -0.92 5.99
CA TYR A 46 6.44 -1.49 7.03
C TYR A 46 7.74 -2.10 6.48
N THR A 47 7.66 -2.77 5.34
CA THR A 47 8.83 -3.36 4.68
C THR A 47 9.79 -2.27 4.18
N TYR A 48 9.27 -1.21 3.57
CA TYR A 48 10.07 -0.06 3.17
C TYR A 48 10.74 0.63 4.36
N ARG A 49 10.01 0.85 5.47
CA ARG A 49 10.59 1.39 6.71
C ARG A 49 11.75 0.55 7.23
N LYS A 50 11.61 -0.78 7.24
CA LYS A 50 12.69 -1.69 7.66
C LYS A 50 13.93 -1.65 6.77
N LEU A 51 13.78 -1.22 5.52
CA LEU A 51 14.86 -1.11 4.55
C LEU A 51 15.39 0.34 4.45
N ASP A 52 14.96 1.24 5.34
CA ASP A 52 15.29 2.67 5.33
C ASP A 52 14.80 3.41 4.07
N MET A 53 13.83 2.82 3.36
CA MET A 53 13.24 3.34 2.12
C MET A 53 12.05 4.27 2.42
N LEU A 54 12.29 5.31 3.22
CA LEU A 54 11.23 6.17 3.75
C LEU A 54 10.51 6.97 2.64
N THR A 55 11.22 7.34 1.57
CA THR A 55 10.65 8.07 0.43
C THR A 55 9.66 7.20 -0.35
N GLU A 56 9.99 5.93 -0.58
CA GLU A 56 9.10 4.98 -1.26
C GLU A 56 7.88 4.64 -0.41
N ALA A 57 8.06 4.51 0.91
CA ALA A 57 6.95 4.34 1.84
C ALA A 57 5.97 5.53 1.79
N GLU A 58 6.50 6.76 1.77
CA GLU A 58 5.70 7.98 1.68
C GLU A 58 4.98 8.11 0.33
N ALA A 59 5.64 7.73 -0.77
CA ALA A 59 5.02 7.76 -2.10
C ALA A 59 3.80 6.84 -2.19
N ILE A 60 3.91 5.60 -1.70
CA ILE A 60 2.80 4.62 -1.72
C ILE A 60 1.63 5.06 -0.84
N ILE A 61 1.91 5.54 0.38
CA ILE A 61 0.85 5.96 1.29
C ILE A 61 0.13 7.22 0.77
N THR A 62 0.86 8.11 0.10
CA THR A 62 0.30 9.33 -0.50
C THR A 62 -0.55 9.02 -1.72
N ASP A 63 -0.10 8.13 -2.61
CA ASP A 63 -0.93 7.63 -3.72
C ASP A 63 -2.22 7.01 -3.21
N TRP A 64 -2.15 6.18 -2.17
CA TRP A 64 -3.33 5.57 -1.57
C TRP A 64 -4.31 6.60 -1.02
N LEU A 65 -3.82 7.56 -0.22
CA LEU A 65 -4.65 8.61 0.38
C LEU A 65 -5.26 9.55 -0.66
N SER A 66 -4.64 9.71 -1.83
CA SER A 66 -5.23 10.50 -2.92
C SER A 66 -6.58 9.93 -3.41
N LYS A 67 -6.76 8.61 -3.27
CA LYS A 67 -7.96 7.87 -3.66
C LYS A 67 -8.87 7.55 -2.48
N ASN A 68 -8.27 7.38 -1.29
CA ASN A 68 -8.96 7.01 -0.05
C ASN A 68 -8.64 8.05 1.03
N PRO A 69 -9.13 9.29 0.86
CA PRO A 69 -8.73 10.41 1.70
C PRO A 69 -9.16 10.28 3.15
N ASP A 70 -10.05 9.35 3.48
CA ASP A 70 -10.57 9.13 4.83
C ASP A 70 -10.02 7.89 5.54
N ASP A 71 -9.09 7.15 4.93
CA ASP A 71 -8.48 5.98 5.55
C ASP A 71 -7.66 6.39 6.81
N PRO A 72 -8.12 6.03 8.03
CA PRO A 72 -7.48 6.48 9.26
C PRO A 72 -6.14 5.75 9.51
N VAL A 73 -5.98 4.54 8.97
CA VAL A 73 -4.74 3.77 9.09
C VAL A 73 -3.66 4.41 8.24
N ALA A 74 -3.99 4.76 7.00
CA ALA A 74 -3.05 5.36 6.08
C ALA A 74 -2.61 6.77 6.51
N LYS A 75 -3.53 7.58 7.05
CA LYS A 75 -3.20 8.88 7.65
C LYS A 75 -2.16 8.72 8.76
N LYS A 76 -2.38 7.79 9.68
CA LYS A 76 -1.47 7.52 10.79
C LYS A 76 -0.09 7.07 10.30
N LEU A 77 -0.04 6.17 9.31
CA LEU A 77 1.22 5.71 8.73
C LEU A 77 2.02 6.86 8.10
N LEU A 78 1.36 7.77 7.37
CA LEU A 78 2.00 8.95 6.79
C LEU A 78 2.52 9.90 7.87
N GLU A 79 1.75 10.12 8.94
CA GLU A 79 2.21 10.93 10.08
C GLU A 79 3.44 10.33 10.77
N ASP A 80 3.47 9.01 10.95
CA ASP A 80 4.60 8.31 11.55
C ASP A 80 5.86 8.41 10.66
N LEU A 81 5.72 8.22 9.35
CA LEU A 81 6.82 8.36 8.39
C LEU A 81 7.45 9.77 8.42
N LYS A 82 6.61 10.81 8.48
CA LYS A 82 7.08 12.20 8.53
C LYS A 82 7.86 12.52 9.81
N LYS A 83 7.55 11.85 10.92
CA LYS A 83 8.30 11.99 12.18
C LYS A 83 9.65 11.27 12.14
N GLU A 84 9.78 10.22 11.34
CA GLU A 84 11.03 9.47 11.19
C GLU A 84 12.04 10.14 10.25
N GLN A 85 11.57 10.98 9.34
CA GLN A 85 12.41 11.75 8.41
C GLN A 85 12.93 13.09 8.98
N GLY A 86 12.35 13.57 10.09
CA GLY A 86 12.68 14.86 10.73
C GLY A 86 13.55 14.71 11.96
#